data_AF-A0A1H8MU26-F1
#
_entry.id   AF-A0A1H8MU26-F1
#
_cell.length_a   1.000
_cell.length_b   1.000
_cell.length_c   1.000
_cell.angle_alpha   90.00
_cell.angle_beta   90.00
_cell.angle_gamma   90.00
#
_symmetry.space_group_name_H-M   'P 1'
#
loop_
_entity.id
_entity.type
_entity.pdbx_description
1 polymer ?
#
loop_
_entity_poly.entity_id
_entity_poly.type
_entity_poly.pdbx_seq_one_letter_code
_entity_poly.pdbx_strand_id
1 'polypeptide(L)'
;MSQEELLVLIYKKDERAFTHLYDMYSKSLFSVINVLVKNREEAEDVLQEVFVKIWKNIDSYHESKGRFYTWILNIARNTSIDKLRSKNFNNSQKNLSTDNFVNHFEDSSKLSDKVDTIGLQEFVKRLKPKCIQIIDLLFFKGYTQQEASDELAIPLGTVKTQNRNCINDLRNYLKV
;
A
#
# COMPACT_ATOMS: atom_id res chain seq x y z
N MET A 1 3.63 -21.61 -15.74
CA MET A 1 3.53 -20.40 -16.57
C MET A 1 4.19 -19.27 -15.80
N SER A 2 5.14 -18.57 -16.41
CA SER A 2 5.85 -17.45 -15.81
C SER A 2 4.97 -16.18 -15.80
N GLN A 3 5.36 -15.17 -15.01
CA GLN A 3 4.68 -13.86 -15.01
C GLN A 3 4.68 -13.23 -16.41
N GLU A 4 5.79 -13.35 -17.15
CA GLU A 4 5.94 -12.77 -18.49
C GLU A 4 4.99 -13.43 -19.49
N GLU A 5 4.92 -14.77 -19.49
CA GLU A 5 3.99 -15.54 -20.32
C GLU A 5 2.54 -15.16 -20.02
N LEU A 6 2.22 -14.98 -18.73
CA LEU A 6 0.90 -14.61 -18.28
C LEU A 6 0.50 -13.21 -18.77
N LEU A 7 1.40 -12.24 -18.67
CA LEU A 7 1.13 -10.87 -19.10
C LEU A 7 0.80 -10.78 -20.59
N VAL A 8 1.50 -11.53 -21.44
CA VAL A 8 1.21 -11.59 -22.89
C VAL A 8 -0.23 -12.01 -23.16
N LEU A 9 -0.76 -12.96 -22.38
CA LEU A 9 -2.14 -13.43 -22.50
C LEU A 9 -3.15 -12.44 -21.90
N ILE A 10 -2.82 -11.81 -20.78
CA ILE A 10 -3.70 -10.82 -20.15
C ILE A 10 -3.85 -9.56 -21.02
N TYR A 11 -2.80 -9.13 -21.72
CA TYR A 11 -2.92 -8.05 -22.72
C TYR A 11 -3.91 -8.38 -23.84
N LYS A 12 -4.06 -9.67 -24.17
CA LYS A 12 -5.05 -10.16 -25.13
C LYS A 12 -6.44 -10.38 -24.50
N LYS A 13 -6.63 -9.96 -23.24
CA LYS A 13 -7.85 -10.15 -22.45
C LYS A 13 -8.26 -11.64 -22.35
N ASP A 14 -7.27 -12.52 -22.15
CA ASP A 14 -7.55 -13.92 -21.82
C ASP A 14 -8.01 -14.07 -20.37
N GLU A 15 -9.24 -14.55 -20.18
CA GLU A 15 -9.85 -14.69 -18.85
C GLU A 15 -9.16 -15.76 -17.98
N ARG A 16 -8.67 -16.86 -18.58
CA ARG A 16 -8.01 -17.94 -17.84
C ARG A 16 -6.67 -17.48 -17.32
N ALA A 17 -5.92 -16.72 -18.12
CA ALA A 17 -4.70 -16.07 -17.68
C ALA A 17 -4.99 -15.09 -16.52
N PHE A 18 -6.12 -14.39 -16.57
CA PHE A 18 -6.50 -13.51 -15.47
C PHE A 18 -6.88 -14.27 -14.18
N THR A 19 -7.52 -15.43 -14.29
CA THR A 19 -7.74 -16.32 -13.13
C THR A 19 -6.42 -16.75 -12.50
N HIS A 20 -5.44 -17.16 -13.31
CA HIS A 20 -4.11 -17.49 -12.79
C HIS A 20 -3.40 -16.30 -12.14
N LEU A 21 -3.61 -15.08 -12.65
CA LEU A 21 -3.12 -13.87 -12.00
C LEU A 21 -3.74 -13.70 -10.61
N TYR A 22 -5.05 -13.90 -10.51
CA TYR A 22 -5.77 -13.85 -9.25
C TYR A 22 -5.20 -14.85 -8.25
N ASP A 23 -5.04 -16.11 -8.64
CA ASP A 23 -4.49 -17.15 -7.76
C ASP A 23 -3.08 -16.80 -7.26
N MET A 24 -2.26 -16.19 -8.13
CA MET A 24 -0.88 -15.83 -7.81
C MET A 24 -0.77 -14.66 -6.82
N TYR A 25 -1.61 -13.63 -6.95
CA TYR A 25 -1.43 -12.37 -6.21
C TYR A 25 -2.50 -12.06 -5.16
N SER A 26 -3.69 -12.67 -5.23
CA SER A 26 -4.84 -12.35 -4.36
C SER A 26 -4.48 -12.37 -2.88
N LYS A 27 -3.80 -13.42 -2.39
CA LYS A 27 -3.37 -13.53 -1.00
C LYS A 27 -2.46 -12.38 -0.56
N SER A 28 -1.47 -12.03 -1.39
CA SER A 28 -0.52 -10.95 -1.08
C SER A 28 -1.17 -9.57 -1.08
N LEU A 29 -2.05 -9.30 -2.05
CA LEU A 29 -2.80 -8.05 -2.12
C LEU A 29 -3.82 -7.95 -0.98
N PHE A 30 -4.52 -9.04 -0.67
CA PHE A 30 -5.46 -9.10 0.44
C PHE A 30 -4.79 -8.77 1.78
N SER A 31 -3.60 -9.32 2.05
CA SER A 31 -2.85 -8.99 3.26
C SER A 31 -2.61 -7.48 3.38
N VAL A 32 -2.18 -6.83 2.30
CA VAL A 32 -1.93 -5.37 2.29
C VAL A 32 -3.23 -4.58 2.45
N ILE A 33 -4.29 -4.99 1.77
CA ILE A 33 -5.60 -4.33 1.87
C ILE A 33 -6.16 -4.44 3.28
N ASN A 34 -6.13 -5.63 3.88
CA ASN A 34 -6.65 -5.91 5.22
C ASN A 34 -5.93 -5.09 6.30
N VAL A 35 -4.63 -4.86 6.12
CA VAL A 35 -3.82 -4.00 6.99
C VAL A 35 -4.31 -2.55 6.99
N LEU A 36 -4.72 -2.04 5.83
CA LEU A 36 -5.21 -0.67 5.68
C LEU A 36 -6.67 -0.52 6.11
N VAL A 37 -7.54 -1.41 5.62
CA VAL A 37 -9.00 -1.32 5.78
C VAL A 37 -9.47 -1.77 7.17
N LYS A 38 -8.74 -2.70 7.81
CA LYS A 38 -9.04 -3.24 9.16
C LYS A 38 -10.47 -3.79 9.32
N ASN A 39 -11.07 -4.24 8.22
CA ASN A 39 -12.32 -4.98 8.19
C ASN A 39 -12.21 -6.04 7.09
N ARG A 40 -12.43 -7.31 7.44
CA ARG A 40 -12.22 -8.44 6.54
C ARG A 40 -13.17 -8.40 5.34
N GLU A 41 -14.46 -8.18 5.57
CA GLU A 41 -15.48 -8.15 4.50
C GLU A 41 -15.22 -6.97 3.56
N GLU A 42 -14.98 -5.77 4.10
CA GLU A 42 -14.63 -4.62 3.27
C GLU A 42 -13.31 -4.84 2.50
N ALA A 43 -12.34 -5.56 3.08
CA ALA A 43 -11.09 -5.89 2.42
C ALA A 43 -11.29 -6.88 1.25
N GLU A 44 -12.22 -7.82 1.38
CA GLU A 44 -12.59 -8.75 0.29
C GLU A 44 -13.25 -7.98 -0.87
N ASP A 45 -14.16 -7.04 -0.58
CA ASP A 45 -14.76 -6.16 -1.59
C ASP A 45 -13.72 -5.31 -2.30
N VAL A 46 -12.80 -4.69 -1.54
CA VAL A 46 -11.71 -3.89 -2.11
C VAL A 46 -10.80 -4.76 -2.98
N LEU A 47 -10.50 -6.00 -2.58
CA LEU A 47 -9.71 -6.92 -3.40
C LEU A 47 -10.37 -7.18 -4.76
N GLN A 48 -11.70 -7.40 -4.78
CA GLN A 48 -12.43 -7.58 -6.02
C GLN A 48 -12.33 -6.34 -6.93
N GLU A 49 -12.54 -5.14 -6.37
CA GLU A 49 -12.42 -3.88 -7.10
C GLU A 49 -11.00 -3.70 -7.68
N VAL A 50 -9.98 -4.09 -6.92
CA VAL A 50 -8.58 -4.05 -7.35
C VAL A 50 -8.34 -4.92 -8.57
N PHE A 51 -8.83 -6.16 -8.59
CA PHE A 51 -8.69 -7.02 -9.78
C PHE A 51 -9.48 -6.46 -10.97
N VAL A 52 -10.67 -5.91 -10.77
CA VAL A 52 -11.40 -5.21 -11.85
C VAL A 52 -10.58 -4.04 -12.41
N LYS A 53 -9.93 -3.25 -11.55
CA LYS A 53 -9.06 -2.14 -11.96
C LYS A 53 -7.82 -2.64 -12.69
N ILE A 54 -7.19 -3.73 -12.24
CA ILE A 54 -6.05 -4.36 -12.92
C ILE A 54 -6.46 -4.76 -14.34
N TRP A 55 -7.57 -5.47 -14.50
CA TRP A 55 -8.06 -5.91 -15.82
C TRP A 55 -8.32 -4.74 -16.78
N LYS A 56 -9.00 -3.70 -16.28
CA LYS A 56 -9.34 -2.50 -17.06
C LYS A 56 -8.11 -1.68 -17.46
N ASN A 57 -7.09 -1.64 -16.61
CA ASN A 57 -5.93 -0.76 -16.80
C ASN A 57 -4.65 -1.51 -17.21
N ILE A 58 -4.70 -2.82 -17.49
CA ILE A 58 -3.50 -3.61 -17.81
C ILE A 58 -2.70 -2.99 -18.95
N ASP A 59 -3.37 -2.39 -19.94
CA ASP A 59 -2.75 -1.76 -21.12
C ASP A 59 -1.88 -0.54 -20.77
N SER A 60 -1.99 -0.01 -19.54
CA SER A 60 -1.15 1.08 -19.01
C SER A 60 0.13 0.59 -18.32
N TYR A 61 0.24 -0.70 -18.02
CA TYR A 61 1.44 -1.27 -17.44
C TYR A 61 2.55 -1.33 -18.49
N HIS A 62 3.75 -0.89 -18.10
CA HIS A 62 4.95 -1.04 -18.91
C HIS A 62 6.10 -1.43 -17.99
N GLU A 63 6.81 -2.50 -18.35
CA GLU A 63 7.93 -3.02 -17.57
C GLU A 63 9.05 -2.00 -17.38
N SER A 64 9.26 -1.11 -18.36
CA SER A 64 10.23 -0.02 -18.28
C SER A 64 9.93 1.00 -17.17
N LYS A 65 8.68 1.06 -16.67
CA LYS A 65 8.25 1.96 -15.59
C LYS A 65 8.32 1.30 -14.20
N GLY A 66 8.62 0.01 -14.13
CA GLY A 66 8.75 -0.72 -12.87
C GLY A 66 8.18 -2.14 -12.94
N ARG A 67 8.38 -2.89 -11.86
CA ARG A 67 7.93 -4.28 -11.75
C ARG A 67 6.39 -4.37 -11.72
N PHE A 68 5.85 -5.40 -12.36
CA PHE A 68 4.41 -5.67 -12.39
C PHE A 68 3.79 -5.75 -10.98
N TYR A 69 4.45 -6.47 -10.06
CA TYR A 69 3.97 -6.57 -8.67
C TYR A 69 3.83 -5.19 -8.00
N THR A 70 4.77 -4.28 -8.22
CA THR A 70 4.69 -2.90 -7.70
C THR A 70 3.52 -2.13 -8.29
N TRP A 71 3.23 -2.34 -9.58
CA TRP A 71 2.11 -1.69 -10.25
C TRP A 71 0.75 -2.14 -9.68
N ILE A 72 0.52 -3.46 -9.53
CA ILE A 72 -0.72 -3.97 -8.92
C ILE A 72 -0.84 -3.61 -7.43
N LEU A 73 0.29 -3.56 -6.71
CA LEU A 73 0.31 -3.15 -5.30
C LEU A 73 -0.11 -1.68 -5.13
N ASN A 74 0.29 -0.80 -6.05
CA ASN A 74 -0.14 0.59 -6.06
C ASN A 74 -1.65 0.72 -6.32
N ILE A 75 -2.21 -0.09 -7.23
CA ILE A 75 -3.66 -0.14 -7.45
C ILE A 75 -4.39 -0.58 -6.17
N ALA A 76 -3.88 -1.63 -5.51
CA ALA A 76 -4.43 -2.12 -4.25
C ALA A 76 -4.43 -1.04 -3.17
N ARG A 77 -3.27 -0.43 -2.92
CA ARG A 77 -3.11 0.64 -1.93
C ARG A 77 -4.04 1.82 -2.19
N ASN A 78 -4.08 2.32 -3.43
CA ASN A 78 -4.90 3.48 -3.77
C ASN A 78 -6.39 3.17 -3.60
N THR A 79 -6.83 1.99 -4.02
CA THR A 79 -8.23 1.57 -3.85
C THR A 79 -8.61 1.45 -2.38
N SER A 80 -7.73 0.90 -1.53
CA SER A 80 -7.94 0.88 -0.08
C SER A 80 -8.06 2.29 0.52
N ILE A 81 -7.21 3.23 0.08
CA ILE A 81 -7.24 4.61 0.57
C ILE A 81 -8.52 5.32 0.11
N ASP A 82 -8.96 5.12 -1.12
CA ASP A 82 -10.20 5.70 -1.63
C ASP A 82 -11.40 5.18 -0.80
N LYS A 83 -11.42 3.88 -0.47
CA LYS A 83 -12.41 3.29 0.44
C LYS A 83 -12.34 3.94 1.84
N LEU A 84 -11.15 4.09 2.42
CA LEU A 84 -10.99 4.73 3.73
C LEU A 84 -11.43 6.19 3.72
N ARG A 85 -11.14 6.94 2.65
CA ARG A 85 -11.56 8.34 2.51
C ARG A 85 -13.07 8.47 2.38
N SER A 86 -13.72 7.62 1.59
CA SER A 86 -15.19 7.62 1.51
C SER A 86 -15.83 7.27 2.86
N LYS A 87 -15.24 6.33 3.61
CA LYS A 87 -15.66 6.00 4.97
C LYS A 87 -15.44 7.15 5.95
N ASN A 88 -14.29 7.81 5.90
CA ASN A 88 -13.98 8.97 6.74
C ASN A 88 -14.83 10.19 6.37
N PHE A 89 -15.20 10.38 5.10
CA PHE A 89 -16.18 11.40 4.70
C PHE A 89 -17.56 11.11 5.31
N ASN A 90 -17.97 9.84 5.33
CA ASN A 90 -19.21 9.42 5.99
C ASN A 90 -19.13 9.50 7.53
N ASN A 91 -17.95 9.21 8.11
CA ASN A 91 -17.70 9.23 9.55
C ASN A 91 -17.26 10.61 10.09
N SER A 92 -16.88 11.59 9.28
CA SER A 92 -16.64 12.97 9.77
C SER A 92 -17.95 13.67 10.15
N GLN A 93 -19.10 13.04 9.85
CA GLN A 93 -20.39 13.34 10.48
C GLN A 93 -20.56 12.67 11.87
N LYS A 94 -19.65 11.77 12.27
CA LYS A 94 -19.67 10.97 13.51
C LYS A 94 -18.23 10.65 13.99
N ASN A 95 -17.54 11.64 14.57
CA ASN A 95 -16.28 11.59 15.37
C ASN A 95 -15.38 10.33 15.27
N LEU A 96 -14.09 10.50 14.95
CA LEU A 96 -13.11 9.41 14.93
C LEU A 96 -11.90 9.63 15.84
N SER A 97 -11.68 8.61 16.67
CA SER A 97 -10.50 8.37 17.50
C SER A 97 -9.37 7.73 16.67
N THR A 98 -8.13 8.12 16.96
CA THR A 98 -6.90 7.64 16.32
C THR A 98 -6.31 6.43 17.03
N ASP A 99 -5.97 5.37 16.27
CA ASP A 99 -5.20 4.22 16.74
C ASP A 99 -3.79 4.18 16.13
N ASN A 100 -2.80 3.80 16.95
CA ASN A 100 -1.36 3.93 16.68
C ASN A 100 -0.78 2.83 15.77
N PHE A 101 0.12 3.26 14.86
CA PHE A 101 0.85 2.46 13.86
C PHE A 101 1.83 1.41 14.44
N VAL A 102 2.33 1.62 15.66
CA VAL A 102 3.37 0.77 16.28
C VAL A 102 2.88 -0.66 16.53
N ASN A 103 1.59 -0.85 16.86
CA ASN A 103 1.00 -2.17 17.09
C ASN A 103 0.94 -3.05 15.83
N HIS A 104 1.09 -2.44 14.65
CA HIS A 104 0.92 -3.11 13.36
C HIS A 104 2.12 -3.99 12.98
N PHE A 105 3.33 -3.54 13.31
CA PHE A 105 4.55 -4.34 13.08
C PHE A 105 4.57 -5.61 13.93
N GLU A 106 4.02 -5.56 15.15
CA GLU A 106 3.95 -6.73 16.02
C GLU A 106 2.98 -7.79 15.49
N ASP A 107 1.81 -7.42 14.96
CA ASP A 107 0.85 -8.41 14.44
C ASP A 107 1.23 -8.96 13.05
N SER A 108 1.88 -8.14 12.20
CA SER A 108 2.39 -8.61 10.90
C SER A 108 3.46 -9.69 11.00
N SER A 109 4.15 -9.79 12.14
CA SER A 109 5.16 -10.82 12.43
C SER A 109 4.59 -12.24 12.50
N LYS A 110 3.28 -12.41 12.70
CA LYS A 110 2.61 -13.73 12.70
C LYS A 110 2.26 -14.23 11.30
N LEU A 111 2.34 -13.39 10.27
CA LEU A 111 1.91 -13.71 8.90
C LEU A 111 3.06 -13.92 7.89
N SER A 112 4.32 -13.72 8.28
CA SER A 112 5.47 -13.89 7.39
C SER A 112 6.55 -14.80 8.00
N ASP A 113 6.35 -16.10 7.91
CA ASP A 113 7.49 -17.02 7.92
C ASP A 113 8.30 -16.79 6.63
N LYS A 114 9.56 -16.35 6.78
CA LYS A 114 10.63 -16.26 5.75
C LYS A 114 10.83 -14.95 4.98
N VAL A 115 10.57 -13.79 5.57
CA VAL A 115 11.33 -12.59 5.21
C VAL A 115 11.96 -12.06 6.48
N ASP A 116 13.17 -11.55 6.39
CA ASP A 116 14.04 -11.07 7.48
C ASP A 116 13.40 -9.86 8.22
N THR A 117 12.29 -10.10 8.92
CA THR A 117 11.47 -9.08 9.60
C THR A 117 12.18 -8.49 10.82
N ILE A 118 13.14 -9.23 11.38
CA ILE A 118 13.96 -8.79 12.51
C ILE A 118 14.79 -7.56 12.12
N GLY A 119 15.38 -7.55 10.92
CA GLY A 119 16.13 -6.40 10.41
C GLY A 119 15.24 -5.19 10.10
N LEU A 120 14.04 -5.42 9.57
CA LEU A 120 13.11 -4.36 9.19
C LEU A 120 12.50 -3.67 10.42
N GLN A 121 12.11 -4.42 11.46
CA GLN A 121 11.54 -3.85 12.69
C GLN A 121 12.56 -3.02 13.48
N GLU A 122 13.78 -3.54 13.67
CA GLU A 122 14.86 -2.77 14.31
C GLU A 122 15.24 -1.51 13.51
N PHE A 123 15.08 -1.56 12.19
CA PHE A 123 15.35 -0.41 11.32
C PHE A 123 14.23 0.64 11.33
N VAL A 124 12.96 0.22 11.34
CA VAL A 124 11.83 1.15 11.53
C VAL A 124 11.96 1.89 12.86
N LYS A 125 12.47 1.24 13.92
CA LYS A 125 12.80 1.90 15.19
C LYS A 125 13.94 2.92 15.08
N ARG A 126 14.84 2.78 14.10
CA ARG A 126 15.97 3.71 13.85
C ARG A 126 15.59 4.89 12.95
N LEU A 127 14.45 4.83 12.26
CA LEU A 127 13.92 5.99 11.55
C LEU A 127 13.61 7.09 12.56
N LYS A 128 13.96 8.33 12.22
CA LYS A 128 13.62 9.49 13.04
C LYS A 128 12.10 9.50 13.29
N PRO A 129 11.60 9.81 14.49
CA PRO A 129 10.16 9.79 14.78
C PRO A 129 9.30 10.59 13.78
N LYS A 130 9.79 11.76 13.36
CA LYS A 130 9.14 12.58 12.32
C LYS A 130 9.01 11.85 10.98
N CYS A 131 9.98 11.02 10.64
CA CYS A 131 9.97 10.23 9.43
C CYS A 131 8.88 9.16 9.47
N ILE A 132 8.77 8.45 10.60
CA ILE A 132 7.72 7.46 10.84
C ILE A 132 6.34 8.12 10.73
N GLN A 133 6.15 9.28 11.35
CA GLN A 133 4.88 10.03 11.29
C GLN A 133 4.49 10.44 9.86
N ILE A 134 5.42 11.00 9.09
CA ILE A 134 5.17 11.39 7.69
C ILE A 134 4.84 10.16 6.85
N ILE A 135 5.57 9.07 7.02
CA ILE A 135 5.32 7.83 6.29
C ILE A 135 3.96 7.24 6.67
N ASP A 136 3.61 7.21 7.96
CA ASP A 136 2.30 6.74 8.46
C ASP A 136 1.15 7.53 7.81
N LEU A 137 1.18 8.85 7.90
CA LEU A 137 0.14 9.72 7.34
C LEU A 137 -0.01 9.54 5.83
N LEU A 138 1.09 9.66 5.09
CA LEU A 138 1.05 9.66 3.63
C LEU A 138 0.82 8.27 3.05
N PHE A 139 1.44 7.24 3.62
CA PHE A 139 1.45 5.89 3.04
C PHE A 139 0.35 4.98 3.57
N PHE A 140 -0.06 5.12 4.84
CA PHE A 140 -0.97 4.18 5.49
C PHE A 140 -2.33 4.81 5.82
N LYS A 141 -2.35 6.04 6.32
CA LYS A 141 -3.61 6.74 6.64
C LYS A 141 -4.22 7.46 5.45
N GLY A 142 -3.53 7.51 4.32
CA GLY A 142 -4.05 8.06 3.07
C GLY A 142 -4.22 9.58 3.08
N TYR A 143 -3.45 10.29 3.89
CA TYR A 143 -3.41 11.75 3.87
C TYR A 143 -2.72 12.23 2.60
N THR A 144 -3.23 13.30 2.00
CA THR A 144 -2.49 14.11 1.02
C THR A 144 -1.33 14.83 1.72
N GLN A 145 -0.39 15.34 0.94
CA GLN A 145 0.69 16.16 1.48
C GLN A 145 0.18 17.42 2.17
N GLN A 146 -0.95 17.98 1.71
CA GLN A 146 -1.58 19.12 2.35
C GLN A 146 -2.23 18.73 3.67
N GLU A 147 -3.05 17.67 3.70
CA GLU A 147 -3.66 17.19 4.94
C GLU A 147 -2.61 16.81 5.99
N ALA A 148 -1.49 16.20 5.58
CA ALA A 148 -0.38 15.89 6.48
C ALA A 148 0.34 17.17 6.98
N SER A 149 0.39 18.23 6.16
CA SER A 149 0.90 19.55 6.54
C SER A 149 0.05 20.14 7.66
N ASP A 150 -1.27 20.06 7.49
CA ASP A 150 -2.26 20.62 8.41
C ASP A 150 -2.29 19.82 9.71
N GLU A 151 -2.32 18.48 9.63
CA GLU A 151 -2.31 17.56 10.78
C GLU A 151 -1.06 17.71 11.66
N LEU A 152 0.12 17.85 11.04
CA LEU A 152 1.39 17.96 11.77
C LEU A 152 1.76 19.41 12.13
N ALA A 153 0.95 20.40 11.72
CA ALA A 153 1.24 21.82 11.87
C ALA A 153 2.66 22.22 11.40
N ILE A 154 3.09 21.68 10.25
CA ILE A 154 4.37 22.01 9.61
C ILE A 154 4.14 22.49 8.18
N PRO A 155 5.05 23.30 7.58
CA PRO A 155 4.88 23.75 6.20
C PRO A 155 4.87 22.62 5.17
N LEU A 156 4.08 22.76 4.09
CA LEU A 156 3.98 21.78 3.01
C LEU A 156 5.35 21.46 2.37
N GLY A 157 6.22 22.47 2.25
CA GLY A 157 7.60 22.28 1.77
C GLY A 157 8.42 21.36 2.69
N THR A 158 8.18 21.43 3.99
CA THR A 158 8.80 20.57 5.01
C THR A 158 8.27 19.15 4.90
N VAL A 159 6.96 18.94 4.73
CA VAL A 159 6.36 17.61 4.48
C VAL A 159 7.00 16.95 3.26
N LYS A 160 7.06 17.66 2.13
CA LYS A 160 7.66 17.16 0.88
C LYS A 160 9.13 16.80 1.06
N THR A 161 9.91 17.66 1.71
CA THR A 161 11.34 17.45 1.94
C THR A 161 11.58 16.28 2.87
N GLN A 162 10.85 16.19 3.99
CA GLN A 162 10.96 15.08 4.93
C GLN A 162 10.57 13.76 4.27
N ASN A 163 9.45 13.72 3.54
CA ASN A 163 9.05 12.51 2.81
C ASN A 163 10.14 12.05 1.84
N ARG A 164 10.72 12.96 1.04
CA ARG A 164 11.80 12.62 0.12
C ARG A 164 13.02 12.04 0.85
N ASN A 165 13.44 12.68 1.93
CA ASN A 165 14.60 12.24 2.71
C ASN A 165 14.34 10.87 3.35
N CYS A 166 13.15 10.68 3.94
CA CYS A 166 12.70 9.40 4.49
C CYS A 166 12.76 8.26 3.49
N ILE A 167 12.19 8.46 2.30
CA ILE A 167 12.20 7.44 1.25
C ILE A 167 13.63 7.14 0.77
N ASN A 168 14.49 8.16 0.66
CA ASN A 168 15.88 7.97 0.29
C ASN A 168 16.67 7.20 1.37
N ASP A 169 16.45 7.52 2.64
CA ASP A 169 17.04 6.77 3.75
C ASP A 169 16.60 5.30 3.65
N LEU A 170 15.28 5.05 3.58
CA LEU A 170 14.75 3.69 3.41
C LEU A 170 15.41 2.93 2.24
N ARG A 171 15.57 3.55 1.07
CA ARG A 171 16.23 2.93 -0.09
C ARG A 171 17.69 2.58 0.17
N ASN A 172 18.46 3.55 0.68
CA ASN A 172 19.89 3.36 0.96
C ASN A 172 20.12 2.19 1.91
N TYR A 173 19.25 2.03 2.91
CA TYR A 173 19.38 0.97 3.89
C TYR A 173 18.89 -0.40 3.39
N LEU A 174 17.85 -0.43 2.56
CA LEU A 174 17.34 -1.69 1.98
C LEU A 174 18.22 -2.24 0.86
N LYS A 175 19.23 -1.49 0.39
CA LYS A 175 20.11 -1.85 -0.74
C LYS A 175 19.31 -2.26 -2.00
N VAL A 176 18.18 -1.59 -2.23
CA VAL A 176 17.33 -1.76 -3.43
C VAL A 176 17.48 -0.55 -4.33
#